data_AF-A0AAP3E4W5-F1
#
_entry.id   AF-A0AAP3E4W5-F1
#
_cell.length_a   1.000
_cell.length_b   1.000
_cell.length_c   1.000
_cell.angle_alpha   90.00
_cell.angle_beta   90.00
_cell.angle_gamma   90.00
#
_symmetry.space_group_name_H-M   'P 1'
#
loop_
_entity.id
_entity.type
_entity.pdbx_description
1 polymer ?
#
loop_
_entity_poly.entity_id
_entity_poly.type
_entity_poly.pdbx_seq_one_letter_code
_entity_poly.pdbx_strand_id
1 'polypeptide(L)'
;MFTNTAHNQTSGSVRIRADGGNEWQYDAIEKAANFYDCNRSNAVAFACEDVNQLIITALRGLERDDLTRKQHRDISEILSTRDVG
;
A
#
# COMPACT_ATOMS: atom_id res chain seq x y z
N MET A 1 18.18 -1.93 30.78
CA MET A 1 19.00 -2.10 29.57
C MET A 1 18.11 -2.65 28.49
N PHE A 2 17.73 -1.82 27.51
CA PHE A 2 17.06 -2.28 26.30
C PHE A 2 18.10 -2.22 25.19
N THR A 3 18.50 -3.38 24.68
CA THR A 3 19.43 -3.45 23.55
C THR A 3 18.71 -2.92 22.32
N ASN A 4 19.10 -1.71 21.92
CA ASN A 4 18.81 -1.13 20.62
C ASN A 4 19.54 -1.95 19.56
N THR A 5 18.88 -3.00 19.08
CA THR A 5 19.29 -3.69 17.86
C THR A 5 18.23 -3.43 16.80
N ALA A 6 18.12 -2.17 16.38
CA ALA A 6 17.65 -1.87 15.03
C ALA A 6 18.68 -2.48 14.08
N HIS A 7 18.56 -3.78 13.83
CA HIS A 7 19.26 -4.41 12.72
C HIS A 7 18.89 -3.59 11.49
N ASN A 8 19.92 -3.05 10.84
CA ASN A 8 19.86 -2.60 9.47
C ASN A 8 19.44 -3.79 8.59
N GLN A 9 18.16 -4.14 8.63
CA GLN A 9 17.52 -4.99 7.65
C GLN A 9 17.27 -4.07 6.47
N THR A 10 18.33 -3.72 5.74
CA THR A 10 18.14 -3.34 4.35
C THR A 10 17.46 -4.56 3.74
N SER A 11 16.16 -4.48 3.44
CA SER A 11 15.45 -5.56 2.78
C SER A 11 16.30 -6.02 1.61
N GLY A 12 16.66 -7.31 1.58
CA GLY A 12 17.33 -7.89 0.42
C GLY A 12 16.50 -7.63 -0.84
N SER A 13 17.10 -7.72 -2.03
CA SER A 13 16.35 -7.47 -3.26
C SER A 13 15.17 -8.44 -3.36
N VAL A 14 13.94 -7.91 -3.42
CA VAL A 14 12.75 -8.70 -3.73
C VAL A 14 12.82 -9.09 -5.20
N ARG A 15 12.78 -10.39 -5.50
CA ARG A 15 12.72 -10.93 -6.87
C ARG A 15 11.35 -11.53 -7.11
N ILE A 16 10.61 -10.94 -8.04
CA ILE A 16 9.29 -11.41 -8.45
C ILE A 16 9.46 -12.10 -9.81
N ARG A 17 8.97 -13.34 -9.92
CA ARG A 17 8.95 -14.09 -11.18
C ARG A 17 7.62 -13.80 -11.87
N ALA A 18 7.69 -13.15 -13.03
CA ALA A 18 6.52 -12.80 -13.83
C ALA A 18 6.26 -13.80 -14.98
N ASP A 19 6.83 -15.00 -14.92
CA ASP A 19 6.59 -16.05 -15.91
C ASP A 19 5.20 -16.70 -15.72
N GLY A 20 4.69 -17.29 -16.80
CA GLY A 20 3.46 -18.10 -16.76
C GLY A 20 2.14 -17.32 -16.67
N GLY A 21 2.03 -16.14 -17.30
CA GLY A 21 0.79 -15.35 -17.31
C GLY A 21 0.70 -14.28 -16.21
N ASN A 22 1.82 -13.99 -15.54
CA ASN A 22 1.91 -12.99 -14.48
C ASN A 22 2.58 -11.69 -14.96
N GLU A 23 2.56 -11.41 -16.26
CA GLU A 23 3.20 -10.23 -16.84
C GLU A 23 2.67 -8.92 -16.22
N TRP A 24 1.40 -8.92 -15.78
CA TRP A 24 0.78 -7.78 -15.09
C TRP A 24 1.52 -7.37 -13.80
N GLN A 25 2.19 -8.31 -13.12
CA GLN A 25 2.96 -8.01 -11.91
C GLN A 25 4.15 -7.11 -12.26
N TYR A 26 4.83 -7.38 -13.38
CA TYR A 26 5.93 -6.55 -13.85
C TYR A 26 5.47 -5.12 -14.09
N ASP A 27 4.37 -4.94 -14.83
CA ASP A 27 3.81 -3.62 -15.13
C ASP A 27 3.37 -2.87 -13.86
N ALA A 28 2.77 -3.58 -12.90
CA ALA A 28 2.35 -2.99 -11.62
C ALA A 28 3.55 -2.50 -10.80
N ILE A 29 4.62 -3.31 -10.74
CA ILE A 29 5.86 -2.95 -10.03
C ILE A 29 6.58 -1.81 -10.76
N GLU A 30 6.61 -1.80 -12.09
CA GLU A 30 7.19 -0.72 -12.88
C GLU A 30 6.46 0.61 -12.62
N LYS A 31 5.13 0.58 -12.59
CA LYS A 31 4.31 1.75 -12.25
C LYS A 31 4.60 2.26 -10.83
N ALA A 32 4.69 1.36 -9.86
CA ALA A 32 5.04 1.73 -8.49
C ALA A 32 6.47 2.32 -8.40
N ALA A 33 7.43 1.72 -9.10
CA ALA A 33 8.82 2.20 -9.13
C ALA A 33 8.92 3.61 -9.71
N ASN A 34 8.18 3.89 -10.77
CA ASN A 34 8.09 5.23 -11.36
C ASN A 34 7.40 6.23 -10.42
N PHE A 35 6.34 5.81 -9.73
CA PHE A 35 5.62 6.67 -8.78
C PHE A 35 6.49 7.08 -7.59
N TYR A 36 7.22 6.13 -7.01
CA TYR A 36 8.10 6.37 -5.86
C TYR A 36 9.51 6.84 -6.23
N ASP A 37 9.83 6.93 -7.53
CA ASP A 37 11.17 7.23 -8.06
C ASP A 37 12.28 6.40 -7.39
N CYS A 38 12.10 5.07 -7.39
CA CYS A 38 13.03 4.17 -6.72
C CYS A 38 13.14 2.82 -7.43
N ASN A 39 14.07 1.98 -6.99
CA ASN A 39 14.20 0.63 -7.55
C ASN A 39 12.96 -0.24 -7.24
N ARG A 40 12.74 -1.29 -8.04
CA ARG A 40 11.58 -2.18 -7.93
C ARG A 40 11.41 -2.82 -6.54
N SER A 41 12.50 -3.17 -5.86
CA SER A 41 12.43 -3.77 -4.52
C SER A 41 11.94 -2.77 -3.47
N ASN A 42 12.44 -1.54 -3.51
CA ASN A 42 11.98 -0.44 -2.64
C ASN A 42 10.53 -0.06 -2.97
N ALA A 43 10.17 -0.03 -4.25
CA ALA A 43 8.81 0.29 -4.67
C ALA A 43 7.78 -0.69 -4.12
N VAL A 44 8.09 -1.99 -4.10
CA VAL A 44 7.24 -3.02 -3.48
C VAL A 44 7.14 -2.79 -1.97
N ALA A 45 8.25 -2.51 -1.29
CA ALA A 45 8.25 -2.25 0.15
C ALA A 45 7.40 -1.02 0.52
N PHE A 46 7.57 0.09 -0.21
CA PHE A 46 6.80 1.32 0.00
C PHE A 46 5.32 1.12 -0.30
N ALA A 47 4.98 0.43 -1.40
CA ALA A 47 3.58 0.11 -1.71
C ALA A 47 2.92 -0.73 -0.60
N CYS A 48 3.63 -1.69 -0.01
CA CYS A 48 3.12 -2.48 1.10
C CYS A 48 2.88 -1.64 2.37
N GLU A 49 3.78 -0.72 2.69
CA GLU A 49 3.63 0.20 3.83
C GLU A 49 2.45 1.16 3.61
N ASP A 50 2.40 1.80 2.44
CA ASP A 50 1.39 2.81 2.12
C ASP A 50 -0.03 2.22 2.06
N VAL A 51 -0.19 1.01 1.52
CA VAL A 51 -1.50 0.31 1.53
C VAL A 51 -1.98 0.07 2.96
N ASN A 52 -1.09 -0.34 3.87
CA ASN A 52 -1.43 -0.55 5.27
C ASN A 52 -1.84 0.77 5.95
N GLN A 53 -1.06 1.84 5.75
CA GLN A 53 -1.37 3.15 6.31
C GLN A 53 -2.69 3.72 5.76
N LEU A 54 -2.96 3.52 4.47
CA LEU A 54 -4.22 3.94 3.83
C LEU A 54 -5.42 3.23 4.47
N ILE A 55 -5.35 1.91 4.63
CA ILE A 55 -6.45 1.13 5.25
C ILE A 55 -6.68 1.57 6.69
N ILE A 56 -5.62 1.71 7.49
CA ILE A 56 -5.72 2.17 8.88
C ILE A 56 -6.36 3.57 8.95
N THR A 57 -5.93 4.48 8.09
CA THR A 57 -6.45 5.85 8.05
C THR A 57 -7.91 5.89 7.63
N ALA A 58 -8.31 5.09 6.63
CA ALA A 58 -9.69 4.97 6.18
C ALA A 58 -10.60 4.41 7.30
N LEU A 59 -10.17 3.35 7.98
CA LEU A 59 -10.91 2.75 9.10
C LEU A 59 -11.08 3.76 10.24
N ARG A 60 -10.00 4.44 10.66
CA ARG A 60 -10.08 5.50 11.67
C ARG A 60 -11.01 6.63 11.25
N GLY A 61 -10.99 7.01 9.98
CA GLY A 61 -11.90 8.00 9.42
C GLY A 61 -13.36 7.57 9.56
N LEU A 62 -13.67 6.30 9.31
CA LEU A 62 -15.01 5.73 9.46
C LEU A 62 -15.42 5.47 10.92
N GLU A 63 -14.50 5.49 11.87
CA GLU A 63 -14.81 5.34 13.31
C GLU A 63 -15.10 6.69 13.99
N ARG A 64 -14.86 7.81 13.30
CA ARG A 64 -15.10 9.15 13.83
C ARG A 64 -16.59 9.40 14.08
N ASP A 65 -16.91 9.80 15.31
CA ASP A 65 -18.26 10.13 15.76
C ASP A 65 -18.72 11.56 15.37
N ASP A 66 -17.79 12.40 14.93
CA ASP A 66 -18.04 13.78 14.50
C ASP A 66 -18.39 13.90 13.00
N LEU A 67 -18.47 12.78 12.27
CA LEU A 67 -18.90 12.78 10.87
C LEU A 67 -20.42 12.79 10.73
N THR A 68 -20.91 13.64 9.82
CA THR A 68 -22.31 13.58 9.41
C THR A 68 -22.59 12.32 8.60
N ARG A 69 -23.86 11.87 8.57
CA ARG A 69 -24.31 10.75 7.73
C ARG A 69 -23.98 10.93 6.24
N LYS A 70 -23.90 12.19 5.76
CA LYS A 70 -23.52 12.49 4.38
C LYS A 70 -22.02 12.22 4.16
N GLN A 71 -21.16 12.73 5.03
CA GLN A 71 -19.71 12.50 4.93
C GLN A 71 -19.36 11.01 5.04
N HIS A 72 -20.04 10.27 5.91
CA HIS A 72 -19.90 8.80 5.97
C HIS A 72 -20.25 8.11 4.66
N ARG A 73 -21.34 8.55 4.00
CA ARG A 73 -21.77 8.00 2.72
C ARG A 73 -20.78 8.31 1.62
N ASP A 74 -20.33 9.57 1.54
CA ASP A 74 -19.37 10.02 0.53
C ASP A 74 -18.03 9.26 0.67
N ILE A 75 -17.53 9.07 1.90
CA ILE A 75 -16.32 8.28 2.17
C ILE A 75 -16.55 6.81 1.82
N SER A 76 -17.68 6.23 2.21
CA SER A 76 -18.04 4.84 1.87
C SER A 76 -18.11 4.62 0.36
N GLU A 77 -18.66 5.58 -0.39
CA GLU A 77 -18.76 5.52 -1.85
C GLU A 77 -17.38 5.55 -2.53
N ILE A 78 -16.48 6.45 -2.09
CA ILE A 78 -15.09 6.54 -2.56
C ILE A 78 -14.33 5.24 -2.27
N LEU A 79 -14.53 4.64 -1.10
CA LEU A 79 -13.87 3.38 -0.73
C LEU A 79 -14.49 2.17 -1.45
N SER A 80 -15.78 2.21 -1.76
CA SER A 80 -16.51 1.17 -2.49
C SER A 80 -16.18 1.16 -3.98
N THR A 81 -15.57 2.20 -4.53
CA THR A 81 -15.24 2.27 -5.98
C THR A 81 -14.07 1.37 -6.39
N ARG A 82 -13.61 0.48 -5.50
CA ARG A 82 -12.71 -0.65 -5.80
C ARG A 82 -13.46 -1.98 -5.78
N ASP A 83 -14.50 -2.09 -6.60
CA ASP A 83 -14.86 -3.39 -7.17
C ASP A 83 -14.02 -3.54 -8.45
N VAL A 84 -12.82 -4.09 -8.28
CA VAL A 84 -11.90 -4.36 -9.39
C VAL A 84 -12.35 -5.62 -10.10
N GLY A 85 -13.23 -5.44 -11.08
CA GLY A 85 -13.39 -6.38 -12.20
C GLY A 85 -12.19 -6.37 -13.14
#